data_AF-A0A6I2IDV1-F1
#
_entry.id   AF-A0A6I2IDV1-F1
#
_cell.length_a   1.000
_cell.length_b   1.000
_cell.length_c   1.000
_cell.angle_alpha   90.00
_cell.angle_beta   90.00
_cell.angle_gamma   90.00
#
_symmetry.space_group_name_H-M   'P 1'
#
loop_
_entity.id
_entity.type
_entity.pdbx_description
1 polymer ?
#
loop_
_entity_poly.entity_id
_entity_poly.type
_entity_poly.pdbx_seq_one_letter_code
_entity_poly.pdbx_strand_id
1 'polypeptide(L)'
;MKKLLYVLPIFLLAGCGDKAPKCSGEDSIGVVKQILTREYLQKGLIKLTEVNVLAIRTIGVDKEVDISHCAASVSMKDDADREYQKDITYDTQYTDDKSQIYVTIN
;
A
#
# COMPACT_ATOMS: atom_id res chain seq x y z
N MET A 1 38.27 3.70 44.62
CA MET A 1 37.72 4.57 43.56
C MET A 1 37.12 3.70 42.47
N LYS A 2 35.79 3.48 42.47
CA LYS A 2 35.13 2.60 41.49
C LYS A 2 34.00 3.45 40.85
N LYS A 3 34.27 3.97 39.65
CA LYS A 3 33.34 4.86 38.92
C LYS A 3 32.14 4.03 38.46
N LEU A 4 30.96 4.38 38.97
CA LEU A 4 29.67 3.81 38.57
C LEU A 4 29.33 4.36 37.18
N LEU A 5 29.44 3.54 36.14
CA LEU A 5 29.05 3.92 34.78
C LEU A 5 27.55 3.64 34.62
N TYR A 6 26.72 4.65 34.84
CA TYR A 6 25.28 4.57 34.64
C TYR A 6 24.99 4.72 33.14
N VAL A 7 24.84 3.61 32.44
CA VAL A 7 24.40 3.60 31.04
C VAL A 7 22.88 3.72 31.05
N LEU A 8 22.40 4.93 30.77
CA LEU A 8 20.98 5.21 30.57
C LEU A 8 20.54 4.51 29.28
N PRO A 9 19.54 3.60 29.30
CA PRO A 9 19.01 3.06 28.07
C PRO A 9 18.27 4.19 27.36
N ILE A 10 18.80 4.60 26.20
CA ILE A 10 18.06 5.44 25.25
C ILE A 10 16.89 4.58 24.81
N PHE A 11 15.70 4.84 25.38
CA PHE A 11 14.45 4.42 24.78
C PHE A 11 14.47 4.96 23.35
N LEU A 12 14.62 4.06 22.39
CA LEU A 12 14.28 4.30 21.00
C LEU A 12 12.79 4.67 21.02
N LEU A 13 12.51 5.98 21.08
CA LEU A 13 11.21 6.51 20.75
C LEU A 13 10.97 6.04 19.31
N ALA A 14 10.16 4.99 19.15
CA ALA A 14 9.56 4.61 17.89
C ALA A 14 8.59 5.73 17.47
N GLY A 15 9.15 6.88 17.15
CA GLY A 15 8.48 8.07 16.68
C GLY A 15 8.63 8.17 15.18
N CYS A 16 7.93 7.30 14.46
CA CYS A 16 7.56 7.47 13.06
C CYS A 16 6.43 6.48 12.76
N GLY A 17 5.38 6.50 13.60
CA GLY A 17 4.11 5.92 13.20
C GLY A 17 3.51 6.86 12.17
N ASP A 18 3.82 6.66 10.89
CA ASP A 18 3.08 7.32 9.81
C ASP A 18 1.60 7.05 10.08
N LYS A 19 0.81 8.13 10.23
CA LYS A 19 -0.60 8.00 10.59
C LYS A 19 -1.43 7.36 9.48
N ALA A 20 -0.96 7.47 8.24
CA ALA A 20 -1.53 6.87 7.05
C ALA A 20 -0.67 5.66 6.61
N PRO A 21 -1.27 4.61 6.02
CA PRO A 21 -0.50 3.52 5.45
C PRO A 21 0.38 3.99 4.29
N LYS A 22 1.52 3.33 4.10
CA LYS A 22 2.42 3.64 2.99
C LYS A 22 1.87 3.07 1.68
N CYS A 23 1.90 3.87 0.62
CA CYS A 23 1.52 3.42 -0.73
C CYS A 23 2.23 2.13 -1.15
N SER A 24 3.52 2.01 -0.85
CA SER A 24 4.35 0.85 -1.16
C SER A 24 4.39 -0.21 -0.06
N GLY A 25 3.49 -0.14 0.93
CA GLY A 25 3.37 -1.18 1.96
C GLY A 25 2.86 -2.49 1.35
N GLU A 26 3.37 -3.62 1.83
CA GLU A 26 2.99 -4.94 1.32
C GLU A 26 1.48 -5.18 1.40
N ASP A 27 0.86 -4.76 2.51
CA ASP A 27 -0.59 -4.83 2.70
C ASP A 27 -1.35 -3.97 1.68
N SER A 28 -0.93 -2.73 1.45
CA SER A 28 -1.53 -1.84 0.45
C SER A 28 -1.44 -2.43 -0.95
N ILE A 29 -0.27 -2.96 -1.34
CA ILE A 29 -0.05 -3.63 -2.62
C ILE A 29 -0.95 -4.87 -2.75
N GLY A 30 -1.05 -5.66 -1.68
CA GLY A 30 -1.89 -6.85 -1.62
C GLY A 30 -3.36 -6.52 -1.88
N VAL A 31 -3.89 -5.48 -1.23
CA VAL A 31 -5.28 -5.05 -1.43
C VAL A 31 -5.49 -4.49 -2.83
N VAL A 32 -4.57 -3.67 -3.37
CA VAL A 32 -4.65 -3.18 -4.76
C VAL A 32 -4.77 -4.34 -5.75
N LYS A 33 -3.91 -5.36 -5.65
CA LYS A 33 -3.94 -6.53 -6.53
C LYS A 33 -5.27 -7.28 -6.43
N GLN A 34 -5.80 -7.45 -5.22
CA GLN A 34 -7.10 -8.08 -4.99
C GLN A 34 -8.25 -7.31 -5.62
N ILE A 35 -8.28 -5.98 -5.46
CA ILE A 35 -9.31 -5.12 -6.07
C ILE A 35 -9.24 -5.24 -7.59
N LEU A 36 -8.06 -5.06 -8.19
CA LEU A 36 -7.90 -5.16 -9.65
C LEU A 36 -8.33 -6.53 -10.18
N THR A 37 -7.88 -7.61 -9.53
CA THR A 37 -8.29 -8.98 -9.91
C THR A 37 -9.80 -9.13 -9.87
N ARG A 38 -10.44 -8.66 -8.78
CA ARG A 38 -11.89 -8.73 -8.60
C ARG A 38 -12.64 -7.89 -9.63
N GLU A 39 -12.23 -6.65 -9.89
CA GLU A 39 -12.93 -5.76 -10.81
C GLU A 39 -12.97 -6.32 -12.24
N TYR A 40 -11.85 -6.84 -12.74
CA TYR A 40 -11.78 -7.42 -14.08
C TYR A 40 -12.59 -8.72 -14.19
N LEU A 41 -12.56 -9.55 -13.14
CA LEU A 41 -13.39 -10.76 -13.06
C LEU A 41 -14.89 -10.43 -13.01
N GLN A 42 -15.30 -9.51 -12.13
CA GLN A 42 -16.72 -9.17 -11.92
C GLN A 42 -17.34 -8.43 -13.10
N LYS A 43 -16.57 -7.61 -13.81
CA LYS A 43 -17.05 -6.94 -15.03
C LYS A 43 -17.09 -7.86 -16.26
N GLY A 44 -16.69 -9.13 -16.12
CA GLY A 44 -16.67 -10.10 -17.22
C GLY A 44 -15.75 -9.70 -18.38
N LEU A 45 -14.80 -8.78 -18.12
CA LEU A 45 -13.96 -8.22 -19.16
C LEU A 45 -12.90 -9.24 -19.56
N ILE A 46 -12.13 -9.70 -18.57
CA ILE A 46 -10.95 -10.55 -18.76
C ILE A 46 -10.70 -11.34 -17.48
N LYS A 47 -10.36 -12.62 -17.59
CA LYS A 47 -9.90 -13.43 -16.46
C LYS A 47 -8.40 -13.18 -16.24
N LEU A 48 -8.10 -12.39 -15.22
CA LEU A 48 -6.73 -12.14 -14.78
C LEU A 48 -6.12 -13.39 -14.14
N THR A 49 -4.91 -13.74 -14.57
CA THR A 49 -4.09 -14.82 -13.98
C THR A 49 -2.96 -14.26 -13.12
N GLU A 50 -2.46 -13.08 -13.46
CA GLU A 50 -1.38 -12.42 -12.72
C GLU A 50 -1.59 -10.90 -12.66
N VAL A 51 -1.30 -10.30 -11.50
CA VAL A 51 -1.28 -8.85 -11.31
C VAL A 51 -0.02 -8.47 -10.55
N ASN A 52 0.79 -7.62 -11.18
CA ASN A 52 2.05 -7.12 -10.64
C ASN A 52 2.04 -5.61 -10.55
N VAL A 53 2.66 -5.08 -9.50
CA VAL A 53 2.87 -3.65 -9.36
C VAL A 53 4.33 -3.38 -9.70
N LEU A 54 4.55 -2.65 -10.79
CA LEU A 54 5.88 -2.40 -11.35
C LEU A 54 6.56 -1.21 -10.68
N ALA A 55 5.80 -0.16 -10.39
CA ALA A 55 6.28 1.04 -9.75
C ALA A 55 5.17 1.65 -8.89
N ILE A 56 5.55 2.26 -7.77
CA ILE A 56 4.64 2.95 -6.84
C ILE A 56 5.30 4.25 -6.42
N ARG A 57 4.50 5.30 -6.31
CA ARG A 57 4.90 6.56 -5.69
C ARG A 57 3.77 7.12 -4.84
N THR A 58 4.13 7.71 -3.71
CA THR A 58 3.25 8.61 -2.97
C THR A 58 3.24 9.95 -3.68
N ILE A 59 2.06 10.42 -4.06
CA ILE A 59 1.87 11.72 -4.72
C ILE A 59 1.38 12.80 -3.73
N GLY A 60 0.84 12.39 -2.58
CA GLY A 60 0.41 13.29 -1.51
C GLY A 60 0.07 12.53 -0.24
N VAL A 61 -0.01 13.25 0.88
CA VAL A 61 -0.53 12.74 2.15
C VAL A 61 -1.43 13.80 2.75
N ASP A 62 -2.71 13.45 2.94
CA ASP A 62 -3.63 14.24 3.75
C ASP A 62 -3.45 13.84 5.22
N LYS A 63 -2.99 14.80 6.02
CA LYS A 63 -2.70 14.59 7.45
C LYS A 63 -3.89 14.89 8.36
N GLU A 64 -4.96 15.48 7.84
CA GLU A 64 -6.17 15.76 8.61
C GLU A 64 -7.02 14.50 8.71
N VAL A 65 -7.06 13.72 7.63
CA VAL A 65 -7.81 12.46 7.54
C VAL A 65 -6.93 11.22 7.39
N ASP A 66 -5.60 11.37 7.53
CA ASP A 66 -4.64 10.26 7.51
C ASP A 66 -4.74 9.38 6.24
N ILE A 67 -4.83 10.02 5.07
CA ILE A 67 -4.90 9.38 3.75
C ILE A 67 -3.57 9.56 3.02
N SER A 68 -3.02 8.48 2.47
CA SER A 68 -1.95 8.57 1.47
C SER A 68 -2.53 8.50 0.07
N HIS A 69 -2.22 9.48 -0.76
CA HIS A 69 -2.54 9.49 -2.18
C HIS A 69 -1.40 8.84 -2.96
N CYS A 70 -1.73 7.85 -3.78
CA CYS A 70 -0.78 6.97 -4.43
C CYS A 70 -1.00 6.94 -5.94
N ALA A 71 0.10 6.73 -6.68
CA ALA A 71 0.06 6.37 -8.08
C ALA A 71 0.92 5.14 -8.29
N ALA A 72 0.43 4.19 -9.09
CA ALA A 72 1.15 2.97 -9.42
C ALA A 72 1.03 2.62 -10.89
N SER A 73 2.07 1.98 -11.41
CA SER A 73 2.03 1.30 -12.70
C SER A 73 1.89 -0.20 -12.45
N VAL A 74 0.87 -0.81 -13.04
CA VAL A 74 0.57 -2.22 -12.85
C VAL A 74 0.69 -2.98 -14.17
N SER A 75 1.29 -4.16 -14.13
CA SER A 75 1.21 -5.16 -15.20
C SER A 75 0.16 -6.20 -14.83
N MET A 76 -0.57 -6.64 -15.83
CA MET A 76 -1.65 -7.60 -15.71
C MET A 76 -1.53 -8.61 -16.83
N LYS A 77 -1.77 -9.87 -16.49
CA LYS A 77 -1.74 -10.98 -17.43
C LYS A 77 -3.07 -11.72 -17.40
N ASP A 78 -3.57 -12.09 -18.56
CA ASP A 78 -4.79 -12.89 -18.68
C ASP A 78 -4.52 -14.38 -18.89
N ASP A 79 -5.59 -15.15 -19.04
CA ASP A 79 -5.54 -16.60 -19.29
C ASP A 79 -5.15 -16.97 -20.72
N ALA A 80 -5.11 -15.99 -21.64
CA ALA A 80 -4.60 -16.12 -22.99
C ALA A 80 -3.12 -15.70 -23.13
N ASP A 81 -2.42 -15.53 -22.00
CA ASP A 81 -1.01 -15.12 -21.92
C ASP A 81 -0.75 -13.68 -22.42
N ARG A 82 -1.80 -12.86 -22.57
CA ARG A 82 -1.67 -11.47 -23.01
C ARG A 82 -1.33 -10.59 -21.81
N GLU A 83 -0.30 -9.76 -21.98
CA GLU A 83 0.15 -8.82 -20.96
C GLU A 83 -0.29 -7.39 -21.31
N TYR A 84 -0.72 -6.65 -20.30
CA TYR A 84 -1.13 -5.27 -20.43
C TYR A 84 -0.70 -4.46 -19.21
N GLN A 85 -0.25 -3.24 -19.48
CA GLN A 85 0.17 -2.30 -18.44
C GLN A 85 -0.86 -1.18 -18.31
N LYS A 86 -1.12 -0.76 -17.07
CA LYS A 86 -2.01 0.36 -16.78
C LYS A 86 -1.44 1.19 -15.63
N ASP A 87 -1.54 2.51 -15.74
CA ASP A 87 -1.32 3.39 -14.61
C ASP A 87 -2.63 3.60 -13.85
N ILE A 88 -2.56 3.54 -12.53
CA ILE A 88 -3.69 3.72 -11.63
C ILE A 88 -3.35 4.74 -10.54
N THR A 89 -4.38 5.40 -10.04
CA THR A 89 -4.34 6.17 -8.81
C THR A 89 -5.15 5.46 -7.74
N TYR A 90 -4.69 5.52 -6.50
CA TYR A 90 -5.40 4.94 -5.38
C TYR A 90 -5.08 5.66 -4.08
N ASP A 91 -5.99 5.59 -3.13
CA ASP A 91 -5.83 6.13 -1.79
C ASP A 91 -5.74 5.00 -0.78
N THR A 92 -4.90 5.16 0.23
CA THR A 92 -4.79 4.20 1.34
C THR A 92 -5.03 4.87 2.67
N GLN A 93 -5.82 4.22 3.53
CA GLN A 93 -6.15 4.67 4.87
C GLN A 93 -6.19 3.46 5.82
N TYR A 94 -5.84 3.64 7.09
CA TYR A 94 -6.10 2.59 8.08
C TYR A 94 -7.60 2.56 8.43
N THR A 95 -8.10 1.38 8.79
CA THR A 95 -9.40 1.28 9.49
C THR A 95 -9.32 1.92 10.87
N ASP A 96 -10.47 2.25 11.48
CA ASP A 96 -10.53 2.90 12.80
C ASP A 96 -9.74 2.14 13.89
N ASP A 97 -9.75 0.81 13.83
CA ASP A 97 -9.01 -0.07 14.74
C ASP A 97 -7.53 -0.28 14.35
N LYS A 98 -7.11 0.30 13.21
CA LYS A 98 -5.78 0.18 12.59
C LYS A 98 -5.31 -1.24 12.31
N SER A 99 -6.23 -2.21 12.29
CA SER A 99 -5.91 -3.62 12.03
C SER A 99 -5.82 -3.92 10.53
N GLN A 100 -6.45 -3.09 9.70
CA GLN A 100 -6.57 -3.30 8.26
C GLN A 100 -6.32 -1.99 7.51
N ILE A 101 -6.10 -2.13 6.21
CA ILE A 101 -5.95 -1.01 5.27
C ILE A 101 -7.16 -0.99 4.34
N TYR A 102 -7.78 0.18 4.26
CA TYR A 102 -8.77 0.51 3.24
C TYR A 102 -8.06 1.08 2.02
N VAL A 103 -8.39 0.58 0.83
CA VAL A 103 -7.85 1.05 -0.45
C VAL A 103 -8.99 1.43 -1.38
N THR A 104 -8.93 2.63 -1.94
CA THR A 104 -9.87 3.12 -2.95
C THR A 104 -9.13 3.36 -4.25
N ILE A 105 -9.53 2.72 -5.35
CA ILE A 105 -8.98 2.99 -6.69
C ILE A 105 -9.78 4.13 -7.33
N ASN A 106 -9.07 5.12 -7.86
CA ASN A 106 -9.60 6.33 -8.50
C ASN A 106 -9.42 6.29 -10.02
#